data_AF-F8UHN0-F1
#
_entry.id   AF-F8UHN0-F1
#
_cell.length_a   1.000
_cell.length_b   1.000
_cell.length_c   1.000
_cell.angle_alpha   90.00
_cell.angle_beta   90.00
_cell.angle_gamma   90.00
#
_symmetry.space_group_name_H-M   'P 1'
#
loop_
_entity.id
_entity.type
_entity.pdbx_description
1 polymer ?
#
loop_
_entity_poly.entity_id
_entity_poly.type
_entity_poly.pdbx_seq_one_letter_code
_entity_poly.pdbx_strand_id
1 'polypeptide(L)'
;KAIARGLIPDSVIDRPKGYFPVPAFKYPQGVFLDFMRGVLDSEACRQRGLFRREMVEKLLAAPMDHTTRLQGAKVWHLALLEYWLQRHVDSL
;
A
#
# COMPACT_ATOMS: atom_id res chain seq x y z
N LYS A 1 17.08 -16.89 -20.07
CA LYS A 1 16.19 -16.21 -21.05
C LYS A 1 16.16 -16.91 -22.42
N ALA A 2 17.17 -17.70 -22.82
CA ALA A 2 17.25 -18.34 -24.13
C ALA A 2 16.05 -19.24 -24.51
N ILE A 3 15.47 -19.98 -23.56
CA ILE A 3 14.32 -20.88 -23.79
C ILE A 3 13.06 -20.13 -24.29
N ALA A 4 12.95 -18.82 -24.03
CA ALA A 4 11.79 -18.02 -24.45
C ALA A 4 11.90 -17.50 -25.90
N ARG A 5 13.08 -17.61 -26.54
CA ARG A 5 13.32 -17.12 -27.90
C ARG A 5 12.46 -17.92 -28.90
N GLY A 6 11.84 -17.24 -29.85
CA GLY A 6 10.92 -17.84 -30.81
C GLY A 6 9.51 -18.13 -30.28
N LEU A 7 9.25 -17.93 -28.97
CA LEU A 7 7.92 -18.04 -28.36
C LEU A 7 7.26 -16.67 -28.13
N ILE A 8 8.06 -15.66 -27.76
CA ILE A 8 7.62 -14.28 -27.57
C ILE A 8 8.62 -13.31 -28.23
N PRO A 9 8.24 -12.05 -28.52
CA PRO A 9 9.15 -11.08 -29.12
C PRO A 9 10.42 -10.87 -28.29
N ASP A 10 11.55 -10.81 -28.98
CA ASP A 10 12.86 -10.62 -28.36
C ASP A 10 12.95 -9.35 -27.51
N SER A 11 12.23 -8.30 -27.89
CA SER A 11 12.12 -7.06 -27.12
C SER A 11 11.52 -7.25 -25.71
N VAL A 12 10.62 -8.24 -25.53
CA VAL A 12 10.07 -8.59 -24.21
C VAL A 12 11.11 -9.33 -23.37
N ILE A 13 11.89 -10.20 -24.01
CA ILE A 13 12.96 -10.98 -23.37
C ILE A 13 14.09 -10.03 -22.96
N ASP A 14 14.49 -9.10 -23.82
CA ASP A 14 15.63 -8.22 -23.61
C ASP A 14 15.30 -6.94 -22.85
N ARG A 15 14.02 -6.70 -22.56
CA ARG A 15 13.60 -5.58 -21.72
C ARG A 15 14.41 -5.61 -20.41
N PRO A 16 15.13 -4.51 -20.07
CA PRO A 16 15.84 -4.42 -18.81
C PRO A 16 14.85 -4.53 -17.66
N LYS A 17 15.31 -5.03 -16.51
CA LYS A 17 14.47 -5.11 -15.30
C LYS A 17 14.03 -3.69 -14.93
N GLY A 18 12.77 -3.39 -15.19
CA GLY A 18 12.14 -2.16 -14.77
C GLY A 18 11.59 -2.29 -13.36
N TYR A 19 11.59 -1.19 -12.61
CA TYR A 19 10.74 -1.08 -11.43
C TYR A 19 9.28 -1.27 -11.85
N PHE A 20 8.52 -2.02 -11.06
CA PHE A 20 7.09 -2.17 -11.26
C PHE A 20 6.40 -1.05 -10.47
N PRO A 21 5.93 0.04 -11.12
CA PRO A 21 5.22 1.07 -10.40
C PRO A 21 3.93 0.46 -9.87
N VAL A 22 3.67 0.66 -8.58
CA VAL A 22 2.37 0.36 -7.99
C VAL A 22 1.73 1.69 -7.62
N PRO A 23 1.04 2.36 -8.57
CA PRO A 23 0.58 3.74 -8.38
C PRO A 23 -0.30 3.89 -7.16
N ALA A 24 -1.11 2.89 -6.83
CA ALA A 24 -2.02 2.91 -5.68
C ALA A 24 -1.32 3.17 -4.33
N PHE A 25 -0.08 2.71 -4.14
CA PHE A 25 0.67 2.91 -2.88
C PHE A 25 1.42 4.24 -2.85
N LYS A 26 1.76 4.77 -4.03
CA LYS A 26 2.47 6.03 -4.19
C LYS A 26 1.50 7.21 -4.23
N TYR A 27 0.31 6.98 -4.77
CA TYR A 27 -0.76 7.95 -4.99
C TYR A 27 -2.10 7.41 -4.47
N PRO A 28 -2.31 7.36 -3.14
CA PRO A 28 -3.58 6.89 -2.58
C PRO A 28 -4.71 7.85 -2.94
N GLN A 29 -5.71 7.36 -3.68
CA GLN A 29 -6.87 8.14 -4.11
C GLN A 29 -8.10 7.25 -4.36
N GLY A 30 -9.28 7.86 -4.37
CA GLY A 30 -10.56 7.19 -4.65
C GLY A 30 -10.77 5.94 -3.79
N VAL A 31 -11.30 4.89 -4.41
CA VAL A 31 -11.67 3.62 -3.75
C VAL A 31 -10.55 3.01 -2.90
N PHE A 32 -9.29 3.21 -3.28
CA PHE A 32 -8.17 2.66 -2.55
C PHE A 32 -7.83 3.46 -1.29
N LEU A 33 -7.96 4.79 -1.34
CA LEU A 33 -7.86 5.62 -0.14
C LEU A 33 -9.05 5.37 0.80
N ASP A 34 -10.25 5.18 0.25
CA ASP A 34 -11.45 4.83 1.03
C ASP A 34 -11.28 3.48 1.74
N PHE A 35 -10.69 2.50 1.06
CA PHE A 35 -10.30 1.23 1.68
C PHE A 35 -9.34 1.44 2.86
N MET A 36 -8.27 2.22 2.68
CA MET A 36 -7.32 2.51 3.77
C MET A 36 -8.02 3.20 4.95
N ARG A 37 -8.91 4.15 4.66
CA ARG A 37 -9.72 4.85 5.66
C ARG A 37 -10.60 3.86 6.42
N GLY A 38 -11.30 2.97 5.73
CA GLY A 38 -12.14 1.94 6.35
C GLY A 38 -11.35 1.02 7.29
N VAL A 39 -10.15 0.59 6.88
CA VAL A 39 -9.26 -0.21 7.73
C VAL A 39 -8.83 0.55 8.98
N LEU A 40 -8.40 1.81 8.82
CA LEU A 40 -7.84 2.62 9.91
C LEU A 40 -8.90 3.25 10.83
N ASP A 41 -10.14 3.34 10.38
CA ASP A 41 -11.30 3.78 11.16
C ASP A 41 -12.11 2.62 11.74
N SER A 42 -11.70 1.37 11.48
CA SER A 42 -12.35 0.19 12.04
C SER A 42 -12.32 0.20 13.57
N GLU A 43 -13.32 -0.44 14.18
CA GLU A 43 -13.36 -0.63 15.63
C GLU A 43 -12.14 -1.41 16.13
N ALA A 44 -11.75 -2.47 15.40
CA ALA A 44 -10.56 -3.26 15.71
C ALA A 44 -9.30 -2.39 15.79
N CYS A 45 -9.07 -1.52 14.80
CA CYS A 45 -7.93 -0.60 14.78
C CYS A 45 -7.94 0.37 15.98
N ARG A 46 -9.12 0.94 16.27
CA ARG A 46 -9.29 1.92 17.35
C ARG A 46 -9.08 1.30 18.73
N GLN A 47 -9.66 0.13 18.98
CA GLN A 47 -9.52 -0.58 20.25
C GLN A 47 -8.09 -1.09 20.47
N ARG A 48 -7.39 -1.48 19.39
CA ARG A 48 -6.01 -1.96 19.49
C ARG A 48 -5.03 -0.90 19.98
N GLY A 49 -5.31 0.39 19.74
CA GLY A 49 -4.54 1.49 20.31
C GLY A 49 -3.09 1.62 19.81
N LEU A 50 -2.72 0.96 18.70
CA LEU A 50 -1.35 1.01 18.16
C LEU A 50 -0.97 2.36 17.55
N PHE A 51 -1.95 3.11 17.04
CA PHE A 51 -1.70 4.37 16.33
C PHE A 51 -2.22 5.57 17.12
N ARG A 52 -1.42 6.65 17.17
CA ARG A 52 -1.91 7.96 17.62
C ARG A 52 -2.95 8.47 16.63
N ARG A 53 -4.18 8.67 17.10
CA ARG A 53 -5.33 9.02 16.25
C ARG A 53 -5.11 10.30 15.45
N GLU A 54 -4.56 11.32 16.09
CA GLU A 54 -4.20 12.60 15.45
C GLU A 54 -3.27 12.41 14.24
N MET A 55 -2.32 11.47 14.34
CA MET A 55 -1.40 11.17 13.24
C MET A 55 -2.12 10.46 12.10
N VAL A 56 -3.01 9.52 12.41
CA VAL A 56 -3.82 8.81 11.40
C VAL A 56 -4.69 9.79 10.62
N GLU A 57 -5.36 10.71 11.32
CA GLU A 57 -6.20 11.74 10.71
C GLU A 57 -5.39 12.67 9.81
N LYS A 58 -4.24 13.14 10.30
CA LYS A 58 -3.31 13.96 9.49
C LYS A 58 -2.88 13.23 8.21
N LEU A 59 -2.52 11.95 8.32
CA LEU A 59 -2.12 11.13 7.18
C LEU A 59 -3.26 10.86 6.19
N LEU A 60 -4.49 10.69 6.67
CA LEU A 60 -5.67 10.47 5.82
C LEU A 60 -6.21 11.74 5.18
N ALA A 61 -5.97 12.91 5.78
CA ALA A 61 -6.38 14.21 5.23
C ALA A 61 -5.46 14.66 4.09
N ALA A 62 -4.16 14.38 4.21
CA ALA A 62 -3.16 14.75 3.21
C ALA A 62 -2.22 13.56 2.88
N PRO A 63 -2.74 12.48 2.26
CA PRO A 63 -1.99 11.24 2.04
C PRO A 63 -0.76 11.40 1.14
N MET A 64 -0.78 12.42 0.29
CA MET A 64 0.31 12.74 -0.65
C MET A 64 1.44 13.57 -0.03
N ASP A 65 1.14 14.34 1.02
CA ASP A 65 2.10 15.26 1.65
C ASP A 65 3.04 14.53 2.63
N HIS A 66 2.81 13.23 2.82
CA HIS A 66 3.45 12.42 3.84
C HIS A 66 3.98 11.13 3.24
N THR A 67 5.19 11.20 2.69
CA THR A 67 5.86 10.07 2.05
C THR A 67 7.09 9.58 2.82
N THR A 68 7.47 8.33 2.60
CA THR A 68 8.74 7.77 3.06
C THR A 68 9.90 8.29 2.21
N ARG A 69 11.15 8.01 2.60
CA ARG A 69 12.33 8.32 1.78
C ARG A 69 12.30 7.65 0.39
N LEU A 70 11.58 6.54 0.26
CA LEU A 70 11.36 5.82 -1.00
C LEU A 70 10.08 6.27 -1.73
N GLN A 71 9.53 7.42 -1.34
CA GLN A 71 8.36 8.05 -1.97
C GLN A 71 7.05 7.25 -1.86
N GLY A 72 6.95 6.26 -0.98
CA GLY A 72 5.68 5.58 -0.70
C GLY A 72 4.84 6.38 0.29
N ALA A 73 3.52 6.42 0.13
CA ALA A 73 2.64 7.13 1.06
C ALA A 73 2.70 6.47 2.45
N LYS A 74 2.89 7.26 3.51
CA LYS A 74 2.98 6.73 4.88
C LYS A 74 1.68 6.07 5.33
N VAL A 75 0.53 6.64 4.95
CA VAL A 75 -0.80 6.10 5.29
C VAL A 75 -0.98 4.64 4.85
N TRP A 76 -0.40 4.27 3.71
CA TRP A 76 -0.43 2.89 3.21
C TRP A 76 0.24 1.91 4.17
N HIS A 77 1.36 2.30 4.78
CA HIS A 77 2.10 1.41 5.69
C HIS A 77 1.29 1.12 6.96
N LEU A 78 0.55 2.12 7.45
CA LEU A 78 -0.36 1.95 8.59
C LEU A 78 -1.54 1.04 8.21
N ALA A 79 -2.21 1.34 7.09
CA ALA A 79 -3.34 0.56 6.62
C ALA A 79 -2.95 -0.90 6.32
N LEU A 80 -1.78 -1.13 5.71
CA LEU A 80 -1.27 -2.47 5.42
C LEU A 80 -1.04 -3.28 6.70
N LEU A 81 -0.38 -2.70 7.69
CA LEU A 81 -0.13 -3.38 8.96
C LEU A 81 -1.45 -3.74 9.66
N GLU A 82 -2.35 -2.76 9.79
CA GLU A 82 -3.63 -2.97 10.47
C GLU A 82 -4.50 -4.01 9.75
N TYR A 83 -4.55 -3.94 8.41
CA TYR A 83 -5.29 -4.90 7.63
C TYR A 83 -4.75 -6.32 7.76
N TRP A 84 -3.43 -6.47 7.87
CA TRP A 84 -2.80 -7.76 8.14
C TRP A 84 -3.19 -8.28 9.53
N LEU A 85 -3.20 -7.43 10.56
CA LEU A 85 -3.64 -7.79 11.92
C LEU A 85 -5.10 -8.24 11.94
N GLN A 86 -6.00 -7.49 11.30
CA GLN A 86 -7.42 -7.85 11.19
C GLN A 86 -7.64 -9.21 10.52
N ARG A 87 -6.74 -9.61 9.61
CA ARG A 87 -6.89 -10.84 8.82
C ARG A 87 -6.22 -12.08 9.37
N HIS A 88 -5.22 -11.89 10.23
CA HIS A 88 -4.35 -12.97 10.64
C HIS A 88 -4.16 -13.06 12.15
N VAL A 89 -4.52 -12.01 12.89
CA VAL A 89 -4.43 -11.98 14.35
C VAL A 89 -5.83 -11.96 14.97
N ASP A 90 -6.74 -11.13 14.47
CA ASP A 90 -8.11 -11.05 15.02
C ASP A 90 -8.99 -12.24 14.59
N SER A 91 -8.63 -12.92 13.50
CA SER A 91 -9.37 -14.06 12.94
C SER A 91 -9.02 -15.40 13.60
N LEU A 92 -8.40 -15.38 14.77
CA LEU A 92 -8.07 -16.58 15.55
C LEU A 92 -9.19 -16.95 16.52
#